data_AF-A0A0N6XTM8-F1
#
_entry.id   AF-A0A0N6XTM8-F1
#
_cell.length_a   1.000
_cell.length_b   1.000
_cell.length_c   1.000
_cell.angle_alpha   90.00
_cell.angle_beta   90.00
_cell.angle_gamma   90.00
#
_symmetry.space_group_name_H-M   'P 1'
#
loop_
_entity.id
_entity.type
_entity.pdbx_description
1 polymer ?
#
loop_
_entity_poly.entity_id
_entity_poly.type
_entity_poly.pdbx_seq_one_letter_code
_entity_poly.pdbx_strand_id
1 'polypeptide(L)'
;FPKMGHKSDLTLVQNCADKLEKVFDIYEQRLSKCKYLAGDFFSLADLSHLPSLRFVMNEGGFAHLLTKRKSLHDWYLDISSRPSWKKVLDLMMMKKSDMSTGPAKEEVKV
;
A
#
# COMPACT_ATOMS: atom_id res chain seq x y z
N PHE A 1 -12.39 -8.24 -8.72
CA PHE A 1 -11.43 -8.80 -9.70
C PHE A 1 -12.20 -9.11 -10.96
N PRO A 2 -11.98 -8.46 -12.11
CA PRO A 2 -11.05 -7.38 -12.48
C PRO A 2 -11.66 -5.99 -12.24
N LYS A 3 -10.86 -4.97 -11.91
CA LYS A 3 -11.40 -3.61 -11.65
C LYS A 3 -11.87 -2.89 -12.92
N MET A 4 -11.46 -3.37 -14.11
CA MET A 4 -11.76 -2.75 -15.40
C MET A 4 -12.59 -3.66 -16.33
N GLY A 5 -13.26 -4.69 -15.81
CA GLY A 5 -14.16 -5.55 -16.59
C GLY A 5 -13.50 -6.57 -17.55
N HIS A 6 -12.16 -6.53 -17.71
CA HIS A 6 -11.42 -7.49 -18.56
C HIS A 6 -10.94 -8.72 -17.79
N LYS A 7 -11.04 -9.92 -18.36
CA LYS A 7 -10.49 -11.14 -17.74
C LYS A 7 -8.99 -10.98 -17.45
N SER A 8 -8.59 -11.35 -16.23
CA SER A 8 -7.18 -11.34 -15.83
C SER A 8 -6.40 -12.42 -16.58
N ASP A 9 -5.20 -12.07 -17.04
CA ASP A 9 -4.21 -13.04 -17.53
C ASP A 9 -3.49 -13.68 -16.33
N LEU A 10 -3.88 -14.91 -16.00
CA LEU A 10 -3.34 -15.62 -14.83
C LEU A 10 -1.88 -16.03 -15.02
N THR A 11 -1.46 -16.34 -16.24
CA THR A 11 -0.07 -16.71 -16.54
C THR A 11 0.84 -15.50 -16.35
N LEU A 12 0.44 -14.33 -16.83
CA LEU A 12 1.18 -13.10 -16.60
C LEU A 12 1.23 -12.74 -15.10
N VAL A 13 0.12 -12.89 -14.38
CA VAL A 13 0.05 -12.64 -12.93
C VAL A 13 1.04 -13.53 -12.18
N GLN A 14 1.08 -14.83 -12.47
CA GLN A 14 2.00 -15.75 -11.81
C GLN A 14 3.46 -15.40 -12.12
N ASN A 15 3.79 -15.13 -13.40
CA ASN A 15 5.14 -14.71 -13.79
C ASN A 15 5.60 -13.42 -13.08
N CYS A 16 4.67 -12.49 -12.84
CA CYS A 16 4.95 -11.28 -12.07
C CYS A 16 5.13 -11.57 -10.58
N ALA A 17 4.34 -12.49 -10.01
CA ALA A 17 4.48 -12.93 -8.62
C ALA A 17 5.87 -13.57 -8.38
N ASP A 18 6.33 -14.45 -9.28
CA ASP A 18 7.64 -15.11 -9.19
C ASP A 18 8.80 -14.10 -9.26
N LYS A 19 8.66 -13.03 -10.06
CA LYS A 19 9.63 -11.93 -10.09
C LYS A 19 9.60 -11.12 -8.81
N LEU A 20 8.40 -10.83 -8.30
CA LEU A 20 8.21 -10.06 -7.08
C LEU A 20 8.78 -10.80 -5.87
N GLU A 21 8.67 -12.13 -5.85
CA GLU A 21 9.27 -12.98 -4.82
C GLU A 21 10.78 -12.73 -4.68
N LYS A 22 11.51 -12.72 -5.81
CA LYS A 22 12.95 -12.45 -5.85
C LYS A 22 13.30 -11.03 -5.41
N VAL A 23 12.48 -10.05 -5.75
CA VAL A 23 12.66 -8.66 -5.29
C VAL A 23 12.47 -8.58 -3.78
N PHE A 24 11.48 -9.28 -3.24
CA PHE A 24 11.22 -9.30 -1.81
C PHE A 24 12.29 -10.05 -1.01
N ASP A 25 12.98 -11.02 -1.60
CA ASP A 25 14.18 -11.62 -0.98
C ASP A 25 15.30 -10.60 -0.78
N ILE A 26 15.50 -9.70 -1.74
CA ILE A 26 16.48 -8.60 -1.62
C ILE A 26 16.01 -7.61 -0.54
N TYR A 27 14.71 -7.32 -0.47
CA TYR A 27 14.17 -6.43 0.55
C TYR A 27 14.33 -7.04 1.95
N GLU A 28 14.10 -8.34 2.13
CA GLU A 28 14.34 -9.02 3.40
C GLU A 28 15.80 -8.88 3.84
N GLN A 29 16.75 -9.11 2.93
CA GLN A 29 18.18 -8.91 3.21
C GLN A 29 18.53 -7.45 3.54
N ARG A 30 17.87 -6.48 2.91
CA ARG A 30 18.06 -5.05 3.20
C ARG A 30 17.48 -4.67 4.56
N LEU A 31 16.24 -5.09 4.83
CA LEU A 31 15.47 -4.73 6.02
C LEU A 31 15.91 -5.51 7.27
N SER A 32 16.65 -6.61 7.10
CA SER A 32 17.38 -7.24 8.22
C SER A 32 18.57 -6.40 8.71
N LYS A 33 19.05 -5.44 7.92
CA LYS A 33 20.22 -4.59 8.25
C LYS A 33 19.85 -3.13 8.52
N CYS A 34 18.80 -2.62 7.88
CA CYS A 34 18.34 -1.25 8.01
C CYS A 34 16.85 -1.25 8.37
N LYS A 35 16.41 -0.28 9.17
CA LYS A 35 14.99 -0.20 9.58
C LYS A 35 14.03 0.06 8.42
N TYR A 36 14.48 0.83 7.42
CA TYR A 36 13.71 1.25 6.25
C TYR A 36 14.52 1.03 4.97
N LEU A 37 13.87 1.15 3.81
CA LEU A 37 14.52 0.85 2.53
C LEU A 37 15.73 1.75 2.26
N ALA A 38 15.61 3.04 2.58
CA ALA A 38 16.67 4.04 2.38
C ALA A 38 17.68 4.12 3.54
N GLY A 39 17.51 3.37 4.63
CA GLY A 39 18.37 3.43 5.82
C GLY A 39 17.57 3.44 7.11
N ASP A 40 17.93 4.30 8.06
CA ASP A 40 17.37 4.26 9.42
C ASP A 40 16.20 5.23 9.65
N PHE A 41 15.79 5.95 8.62
CA PHE A 41 14.64 6.85 8.66
C PHE A 41 13.61 6.53 7.58
N PHE A 42 12.34 6.79 7.89
CA PHE A 42 11.25 6.65 6.94
C PHE A 42 11.37 7.70 5.84
N SER A 43 11.30 7.25 4.59
CA SER A 43 11.57 8.08 3.43
C SER A 43 10.49 7.93 2.37
N LEU A 44 10.62 8.70 1.28
CA LEU A 44 9.78 8.53 0.10
C LEU A 44 9.88 7.12 -0.50
N ALA A 45 11.02 6.44 -0.34
CA ALA A 45 11.18 5.07 -0.80
C ALA A 45 10.19 4.12 -0.10
N ASP A 46 9.90 4.32 1.18
CA ASP A 46 8.95 3.49 1.93
C ASP A 46 7.50 3.89 1.62
N LEU A 47 7.25 5.20 1.55
CA LEU A 47 5.91 5.75 1.30
C LEU A 47 5.32 5.27 -0.03
N SER A 48 6.14 5.24 -1.10
CA SER A 48 5.70 4.89 -2.45
C SER A 48 5.16 3.45 -2.56
N HIS A 49 5.53 2.57 -1.64
CA HIS A 49 5.11 1.17 -1.63
C HIS A 49 3.73 0.95 -0.97
N LEU A 50 3.27 1.87 -0.13
CA LEU A 50 2.05 1.70 0.68
C LEU A 50 0.80 1.33 -0.15
N PRO A 51 0.46 2.00 -1.26
CA PRO A 51 -0.75 1.68 -2.02
C PRO A 51 -0.70 0.29 -2.64
N SER A 52 0.43 -0.07 -3.26
CA SER A 52 0.59 -1.35 -3.95
C SER A 52 0.69 -2.52 -2.97
N LEU A 53 1.42 -2.36 -1.86
CA LEU A 53 1.55 -3.42 -0.87
C LEU A 53 0.27 -3.66 -0.08
N ARG A 54 -0.54 -2.61 0.17
CA ARG A 54 -1.90 -2.79 0.70
C ARG A 54 -2.71 -3.72 -0.21
N PHE A 55 -2.65 -3.50 -1.52
CA PHE A 55 -3.34 -4.36 -2.48
C PHE A 55 -2.83 -5.79 -2.43
N VAL A 56 -1.51 -6.00 -2.47
CA VAL A 56 -0.90 -7.34 -2.39
C VAL A 56 -1.31 -8.07 -1.10
N MET A 57 -1.37 -7.36 0.03
CA MET A 57 -1.69 -7.89 1.35
C MET A 57 -3.17 -8.26 1.52
N ASN A 58 -4.10 -7.40 1.07
CA ASN A 58 -5.50 -7.51 1.46
C ASN A 58 -6.39 -8.07 0.35
N GLU A 59 -6.26 -7.55 -0.88
CA GLU A 59 -7.16 -7.89 -1.97
C GLU A 59 -6.53 -8.89 -2.95
N GLY A 60 -5.22 -8.79 -3.19
CA GLY A 60 -4.49 -9.43 -4.28
C GLY A 60 -4.33 -10.96 -4.19
N GLY A 61 -4.54 -11.56 -3.01
CA GLY A 61 -4.30 -12.99 -2.79
C GLY A 61 -2.82 -13.38 -2.66
N PHE A 62 -1.92 -12.40 -2.58
CA PHE A 62 -0.46 -12.59 -2.55
C PHE A 62 0.18 -12.20 -1.22
N ALA A 63 -0.61 -12.15 -0.13
CA ALA A 63 -0.13 -11.81 1.21
C ALA A 63 1.07 -12.66 1.65
N HIS A 64 1.11 -13.93 1.24
CA HIS A 64 2.20 -14.86 1.54
C HIS A 64 3.58 -14.39 1.03
N LEU A 65 3.63 -13.51 0.02
CA LEU A 65 4.88 -12.93 -0.47
C LEU A 65 5.51 -11.99 0.56
N LEU A 66 4.70 -11.38 1.43
CA LEU A 66 5.21 -10.56 2.54
C LEU A 66 5.33 -11.38 3.82
N THR A 67 4.28 -12.11 4.21
CA THR A 67 4.18 -12.73 5.54
C THR A 67 5.19 -13.85 5.80
N LYS A 68 5.78 -14.45 4.76
CA LYS A 68 6.86 -15.44 4.89
C LYS A 68 8.23 -14.83 5.22
N ARG A 69 8.39 -13.51 5.06
CA ARG A 69 9.66 -12.77 5.19
C ARG A 69 9.55 -11.86 6.41
N LYS A 70 10.30 -12.17 7.48
CA LYS A 70 10.08 -11.56 8.79
C LYS A 70 10.35 -10.06 8.76
N SER A 71 11.53 -9.64 8.29
CA SER A 71 11.93 -8.23 8.28
C SER A 71 11.05 -7.40 7.32
N LEU A 72 10.70 -7.94 6.15
CA LEU A 72 9.79 -7.32 5.20
C LEU A 72 8.39 -7.17 5.77
N HIS A 73 7.86 -8.20 6.42
CA HIS A 73 6.54 -8.16 7.05
C HIS A 73 6.49 -7.13 8.18
N ASP A 74 7.48 -7.14 9.07
CA ASP A 74 7.57 -6.20 10.19
C ASP A 74 7.68 -4.75 9.69
N TRP A 75 8.50 -4.52 8.65
CA TRP A 75 8.58 -3.22 7.98
C TRP A 75 7.23 -2.78 7.40
N TYR A 76 6.51 -3.67 6.72
CA TYR A 76 5.20 -3.37 6.17
C TYR A 76 4.20 -2.99 7.28
N LEU A 77 4.19 -3.72 8.39
CA LEU A 77 3.34 -3.39 9.54
C LEU A 77 3.68 -2.01 10.12
N ASP A 78 4.97 -1.69 10.27
CA ASP A 78 5.42 -0.39 10.75
C ASP A 78 4.92 0.73 9.84
N ILE A 79 5.26 0.69 8.54
CA ILE A 79 4.92 1.78 7.61
C ILE A 79 3.40 1.93 7.39
N SER A 80 2.65 0.83 7.42
CA SER A 80 1.20 0.84 7.22
C SER A 80 0.41 1.24 8.49
N SER A 81 1.04 1.14 9.67
CA SER A 81 0.41 1.57 10.93
C SER A 81 0.37 3.10 11.10
N ARG A 82 1.11 3.84 10.26
CA ARG A 82 1.30 5.30 10.38
C ARG A 82 -0.03 6.05 10.30
N PRO A 83 -0.27 7.04 11.20
CA PRO A 83 -1.52 7.81 11.20
C PRO A 83 -1.82 8.50 9.87
N SER A 84 -0.79 8.99 9.18
CA SER A 84 -0.95 9.62 7.86
C SER A 84 -1.48 8.65 6.82
N TRP A 85 -1.00 7.41 6.81
CA TRP A 85 -1.49 6.38 5.90
C TRP A 85 -2.92 5.96 6.25
N LYS A 86 -3.22 5.77 7.55
CA LYS A 86 -4.59 5.48 8.00
C LYS A 86 -5.59 6.53 7.53
N LYS A 87 -5.25 7.82 7.65
CA LYS A 87 -6.08 8.92 7.13
C LYS A 87 -6.32 8.82 5.62
N VAL A 88 -5.30 8.41 4.84
CA VAL A 88 -5.47 8.17 3.39
C VAL A 88 -6.43 7.01 3.15
N LEU A 89 -6.34 5.93 3.94
CA LEU A 89 -7.28 4.82 3.84
C LEU A 89 -8.71 5.25 4.17
N ASP A 90 -8.90 6.04 5.22
CA ASP A 90 -10.22 6.58 5.57
C ASP A 90 -10.78 7.39 4.41
N LEU A 91 -9.99 8.28 3.81
CA LEU A 91 -10.40 9.06 2.63
C LEU A 91 -10.70 8.19 1.40
N MET A 92 -9.98 7.09 1.19
CA MET A 92 -10.24 6.16 0.09
C MET A 92 -11.51 5.33 0.31
N MET A 93 -11.89 5.08 1.56
CA MET A 93 -13.06 4.28 1.94
C MET A 93 -14.30 5.15 2.20
N MET A 94 -14.15 6.46 2.41
CA MET A 94 -15.25 7.43 2.46
C MET A 94 -16.00 7.40 1.14
N LYS A 95 -17.29 7.08 1.23
CA LYS A 95 -18.17 6.99 0.07
C LYS A 95 -18.48 8.42 -0.39
N LYS A 96 -18.60 8.63 -1.70
CA LYS A 96 -18.88 9.96 -2.29
C LYS A 96 -20.16 10.62 -1.74
N SER A 97 -21.06 9.83 -1.13
CA SER A 97 -22.26 10.28 -0.40
C SER A 97 -21.96 11.08 0.87
N ASP A 98 -20.78 10.89 1.47
CA ASP A 98 -20.46 11.42 2.80
C ASP A 98 -19.72 12.77 2.71
N MET A 99 -19.41 13.21 1.49
CA MET A 99 -18.73 14.47 1.16
C MET A 99 -19.70 15.65 0.91
N SER A 100 -21.01 15.43 1.04
CA SER A 100 -22.05 16.45 0.85
C SER A 100 -22.52 17.04 2.18
N THR A 101 -21.69 17.87 2.83
CA THR A 101 -22.13 19.01 3.67
C THR A 101 -20.90 19.84 4.09
N GLY A 102 -20.43 20.71 3.20
CA GLY A 102 -19.62 21.87 3.59
C GLY A 102 -20.54 23.12 3.63
N PRO A 103 -20.37 24.05 4.60
CA PRO A 103 -21.31 25.16 4.75
C PRO A 103 -21.19 26.11 3.55
N ALA A 104 -22.34 26.64 3.11
CA ALA A 104 -22.42 27.68 2.10
C ALA A 104 -21.57 28.88 2.56
N LYS A 105 -20.69 29.36 1.67
CA LYS A 105 -19.99 30.61 1.88
C LYS A 105 -21.05 31.72 1.95
N GLU A 106 -21.12 32.43 3.07
CA GLU A 106 -21.88 33.67 3.18
C GLU A 106 -21.32 34.68 2.17
N GLU A 107 -22.14 35.05 1.18
CA GLU A 107 -21.91 36.20 0.33
C GLU A 107 -22.05 37.47 1.18
N VAL A 108 -20.92 38.13 1.44
CA VAL A 108 -20.90 39.48 2.00
C VAL A 108 -21.42 40.43 0.91
N LYS A 109 -22.63 40.94 1.10
CA LYS A 109 -23.25 41.94 0.24
C LYS A 109 -22.70 43.32 0.61
N VAL A 110 -22.01 43.98 -0.33
CA VAL A 110 -21.74 45.42 -0.30
C VAL A 110 -22.98 46.17 -0.77
#